data_AF-A0A1W9WG45-F1
#
_entry.id   AF-A0A1W9WG45-F1
#
_cell.length_a   1.000
_cell.length_b   1.000
_cell.length_c   1.000
_cell.angle_alpha   90.00
_cell.angle_beta   90.00
_cell.angle_gamma   90.00
#
_symmetry.space_group_name_H-M   'P 1'
#
loop_
_entity.id
_entity.type
_entity.pdbx_description
1 polymer ?
#
loop_
_entity_poly.entity_id
_entity_poly.type
_entity_poly.pdbx_seq_one_letter_code
_entity_poly.pdbx_strand_id
1 'polypeptide(L)' 'MNNKSQSTTLNEIIPSVKQLSSIDKVKLIRILAEDLDKSESVYPLEPHKVYYLHTPYNMFGIAEMLMDTLKISEVKT' A
#
# COMPACT_ATOMS: atom_id res chain seq x y z
N MET A 1 -13.33 -10.22 -35.59
CA MET A 1 -12.62 -9.20 -34.79
C MET A 1 -11.67 -9.94 -33.87
N ASN A 2 -10.42 -10.12 -34.29
CA ASN A 2 -9.41 -10.83 -33.48
C ASN A 2 -8.66 -9.80 -32.65
N ASN A 3 -9.12 -9.60 -31.42
CA ASN A 3 -8.44 -8.77 -30.44
C ASN A 3 -7.30 -9.61 -29.86
N LYS A 4 -6.24 -9.80 -30.66
CA LYS A 4 -5.01 -10.44 -30.20
C LYS A 4 -4.46 -9.50 -29.13
N SER A 5 -4.57 -9.90 -27.87
CA SER A 5 -3.92 -9.22 -26.75
C SER A 5 -2.44 -9.11 -27.09
N GLN A 6 -2.02 -7.92 -27.53
CA GLN A 6 -0.63 -7.66 -27.87
C GLN A 6 0.14 -7.72 -26.55
N SER A 7 0.89 -8.81 -26.35
CA SER A 7 1.84 -8.92 -25.24
C SER A 7 3.06 -8.09 -25.62
N THR A 8 2.98 -6.79 -25.37
CA THR A 8 4.12 -5.88 -25.55
C THR A 8 5.19 -6.27 -24.52
N THR A 9 6.38 -6.62 -24.99
CA THR A 9 7.44 -7.10 -24.12
C THR A 9 8.17 -5.93 -23.48
N LEU A 10 8.69 -6.09 -22.25
CA LEU A 10 9.44 -5.03 -21.55
C LEU A 10 10.57 -4.44 -22.41
N ASN A 11 11.25 -5.28 -23.19
CA ASN A 11 12.33 -4.85 -24.08
C ASN A 11 11.87 -3.91 -25.20
N GLU A 12 10.60 -3.97 -25.60
CA GLU A 12 10.03 -3.12 -26.66
C GLU A 12 9.68 -1.72 -26.14
N ILE A 13 9.37 -1.59 -24.84
CA ILE A 13 8.97 -0.31 -24.21
C ILE A 13 10.15 0.48 -23.63
N ILE A 14 11.25 -0.18 -23.25
CA ILE A 14 12.44 0.45 -22.66
C ILE A 14 13.00 1.62 -23.50
N PRO A 15 13.13 1.50 -24.84
CA PRO A 15 13.62 2.62 -25.66
C PRO A 15 12.73 3.86 -25.61
N SER A 16 11.42 3.67 -25.54
CA SER A 16 10.45 4.77 -25.46
C SER A 16 10.50 5.45 -24.08
N VAL A 17 10.61 4.67 -23.00
CA VAL A 17 10.76 5.19 -21.64
C VAL A 17 12.07 5.98 -21.48
N LYS A 18 13.16 5.57 -22.16
CA LYS A 18 14.44 6.30 -22.13
C LYS A 18 14.35 7.70 -22.74
N GLN A 19 13.52 7.90 -23.76
CA GLN A 19 13.32 9.18 -24.45
C GLN A 19 12.49 10.19 -23.65
N LEU A 20 11.79 9.73 -22.60
CA LEU A 20 11.02 10.62 -21.74
C LEU A 20 11.92 11.63 -21.01
N SER A 21 11.36 12.82 -20.78
CA SER A 21 11.95 13.83 -19.92
C SER A 21 12.09 13.29 -18.48
N SER A 22 12.97 13.89 -17.68
CA SER A 22 13.14 13.47 -16.28
C SER A 22 11.83 13.57 -15.47
N ILE A 23 11.02 14.60 -15.72
CA ILE A 23 9.75 14.79 -15.04
C ILE A 23 8.72 13.72 -15.44
N ASP A 24 8.68 13.32 -16.71
CA ASP A 24 7.73 12.32 -17.17
C ASP A 24 8.13 10.90 -16.75
N LYS A 25 9.44 10.63 -16.58
CA LYS A 25 9.91 9.38 -15.96
C LYS A 25 9.41 9.25 -14.52
N VAL A 26 9.50 10.32 -13.73
CA VAL A 26 9.00 10.31 -12.34
C VAL A 26 7.48 10.09 -12.31
N LYS A 27 6.72 10.76 -13.18
CA LYS A 27 5.28 10.52 -13.30
C LYS A 27 4.94 9.09 -13.70
N LEU A 28 5.66 8.53 -14.66
CA LEU A 28 5.46 7.14 -15.10
C LEU A 28 5.71 6.16 -13.96
N ILE A 29 6.81 6.32 -13.20
CA ILE A 29 7.12 5.49 -12.03
C ILE A 29 5.98 5.55 -11.02
N ARG A 30 5.45 6.75 -10.75
CA ARG A 30 4.33 6.94 -9.83
C ARG A 30 3.07 6.21 -10.28
N ILE A 31 2.69 6.35 -11.55
CA ILE A 31 1.51 5.66 -12.11
C ILE A 31 1.66 4.15 -11.98
N LEU A 32 2.84 3.62 -12.32
CA LEU A 32 3.12 2.18 -12.23
C LEU A 32 3.08 1.69 -10.77
N ALA A 33 3.61 2.45 -9.82
CA ALA A 33 3.53 2.12 -8.40
C ALA A 33 2.06 2.11 -7.92
N GLU A 34 1.29 3.15 -8.26
CA GLU A 34 -0.12 3.23 -7.89
C GLU A 34 -0.96 2.09 -8.48
N ASP A 35 -0.66 1.65 -9.71
CA ASP A 35 -1.35 0.52 -10.33
C ASP A 35 -0.94 -0.83 -9.73
N LEU A 36 0.32 -0.98 -9.31
CA LEU A 36 0.78 -2.15 -8.56
C LEU A 36 0.11 -2.23 -7.18
N ASP A 37 0.02 -1.10 -6.47
CA ASP A 37 -0.65 -1.03 -5.17
C ASP A 37 -2.15 -1.35 -5.26
N LYS A 38 -2.82 -0.96 -6.35
CA LYS A 38 -4.23 -1.34 -6.61
C LYS A 38 -4.41 -2.82 -6.95
N SER A 39 -3.37 -3.46 -7.48
CA SER A 39 -3.43 -4.86 -7.90
C SER A 39 -3.35 -5.84 -6.73
N GLU A 40 -2.81 -5.40 -5.59
CA GLU A 40 -3.04 -6.08 -4.33
C GLU A 40 -4.47 -5.81 -3.90
N SER A 41 -5.33 -6.82 -3.99
CA SER A 41 -6.65 -6.77 -3.38
C SER A 41 -6.45 -6.80 -1.85
N VAL A 42 -6.14 -5.65 -1.27
CA VAL A 42 -6.21 -5.48 0.17
C VAL A 42 -7.71 -5.45 0.48
N TYR A 43 -8.30 -6.63 0.65
CA TYR A 43 -9.58 -6.76 1.32
C TYR A 43 -9.29 -6.63 2.81
N PRO A 44 -9.51 -5.47 3.45
CA PRO A 44 -9.20 -5.31 4.87
C PRO A 44 -9.98 -6.33 5.72
N LEU A 45 -11.12 -6.80 5.21
CA LEU A 45 -11.96 -7.81 5.82
C LEU A 45 -12.39 -8.83 4.78
N GLU A 46 -12.24 -10.12 5.09
CA GLU A 46 -12.70 -11.21 4.23
C GLU A 46 -14.24 -11.33 4.29
N PRO A 47 -14.91 -11.60 3.15
CA PRO A 47 -16.34 -11.87 3.14
C PRO A 47 -16.68 -13.04 4.07
N HIS A 48 -17.76 -12.91 4.85
CA HIS A 48 -18.25 -13.92 5.82
C HIS A 48 -17.32 -14.20 7.02
N LYS A 49 -16.28 -13.40 7.24
CA LYS A 49 -15.44 -13.51 8.43
C LYS A 49 -15.97 -12.65 9.56
N VAL A 50 -16.08 -13.24 10.75
CA VAL A 50 -16.46 -12.54 11.98
C VAL A 50 -15.19 -11.99 12.62
N TYR A 51 -15.11 -10.67 12.75
CA TYR A 51 -14.02 -9.98 13.42
C TYR A 51 -14.49 -9.50 14.79
N TYR A 52 -13.82 -9.96 15.84
CA TYR A 52 -14.06 -9.47 17.20
C TYR A 52 -13.34 -8.13 17.38
N LEU A 53 -14.05 -7.04 17.09
CA LEU A 53 -13.56 -5.71 17.38
C LEU A 53 -13.68 -5.47 18.88
N HIS A 54 -12.55 -5.35 19.56
CA HIS A 54 -12.51 -4.79 20.90
C HIS A 54 -12.93 -3.33 20.78
N THR A 55 -14.18 -3.03 21.08
CA THR A 55 -14.63 -1.64 21.18
C THR A 55 -14.03 -1.05 22.45
N PRO A 56 -13.61 0.22 22.43
CA PRO A 56 -13.06 0.88 23.62
C PRO A 56 -14.09 1.11 24.73
N TYR A 57 -15.32 0.61 24.57
CA TYR A 57 -16.29 0.56 25.64
C TYR A 57 -15.74 -0.35 26.74
N ASN A 58 -15.62 0.20 27.96
CA ASN A 58 -14.96 -0.38 29.12
C ASN A 58 -13.42 -0.47 29.09
N MET A 59 -12.74 0.20 28.15
CA MET A 59 -11.28 0.34 28.14
C MET A 59 -10.80 1.62 28.86
N PHE A 60 -11.40 1.95 30.01
CA PHE A 60 -10.96 3.08 30.84
C PHE A 60 -9.51 2.86 31.27
N GLY A 61 -8.67 3.88 31.13
CA GLY A 61 -7.25 3.81 31.52
C GLY A 61 -6.32 3.13 30.52
N ILE A 62 -6.81 2.61 29.38
CA ILE A 62 -5.91 2.03 28.36
C ILE A 62 -5.07 3.10 27.65
N ALA A 63 -5.62 4.31 27.48
CA ALA A 63 -4.84 5.44 27.01
C ALA A 63 -3.72 5.82 27.99
N GLU A 64 -3.97 5.76 29.29
CA GLU A 64 -2.99 6.02 30.34
C GLU A 64 -1.90 4.94 30.37
N MET A 65 -2.29 3.67 30.38
CA MET A 65 -1.37 2.54 30.28
C MET A 65 -0.50 2.60 29.02
N LEU A 66 -1.08 2.97 27.87
CA LEU A 66 -0.31 3.17 26.64
C LEU A 66 0.73 4.28 26.80
N MET A 67 0.33 5.43 27.33
CA MET A 67 1.25 6.55 27.55
C MET A 67 2.38 6.21 28.51
N ASP A 68 2.10 5.43 29.55
CA ASP A 68 3.13 4.99 30.49
C ASP A 68 4.10 3.98 29.86
N THR A 69 3.59 3.01 29.08
CA THR A 69 4.43 2.06 28.35
C THR A 69 5.33 2.74 27.31
N LEU A 70 4.83 3.76 26.60
CA LEU A 70 5.62 4.53 25.65
C LEU A 70 6.75 5.31 26.35
N LYS A 71 6.45 6.00 27.45
CA LYS A 71 7.46 6.69 28.25
C LYS A 71 8.53 5.73 28.78
N ILE A 72 8.15 4.54 29.23
CA ILE A 72 9.10 3.51 29.69
C ILE A 72 10.00 3.04 28.53
N SER A 73 9.46 2.93 27.32
CA SER A 73 10.23 2.53 26.13
C SER A 73 11.23 3.60 25.66
N GLU A 74 10.92 4.89 25.89
CA GLU A 74 11.83 6.01 25.59
C GLU A 74 12.94 6.19 26.63
N VAL A 75 12.71 5.74 27.87
CA VAL A 75 13.68 5.87 28.98
C VAL A 75 14.70 4.73 29.01
N LYS A 76 14.50 3.65 28.24
CA LYS A 76 15.44 2.53 28.15
C LYS A 76 16.42 2.70 26.98
N THR A 77 17.35 3.66 27.13
CA THR A 77 18.60 3.77 26.35
C THR A 77 19.77 3.75 27.32
#